data_AF-A0A161R9B0-F1
#
_entry.id   AF-A0A161R9B0-F1
#
_cell.length_a   1.000
_cell.length_b   1.000
_cell.length_c   1.000
_cell.angle_alpha   90.00
_cell.angle_beta   90.00
_cell.angle_gamma   90.00
#
_symmetry.space_group_name_H-M   'P 1'
#
loop_
_entity.id
_entity.type
_entity.pdbx_description
1 polymer ?
#
loop_
_entity_poly.entity_id
_entity_poly.type
_entity_poly.pdbx_seq_one_letter_code
_entity_poly.pdbx_strand_id
1 'polypeptide(L)'
;MEKLTHHILKLEQELLDTSVRNDPARFGPLLHDSFIEHGQSGRRFSKADCLEGGTLGSVNLRISQFKLLPISERAVLAVYRTENPETGKTANRSSIWKSDGITWKMMFHQGTPVPSEVVADS
;
A
#
# COMPACT_ATOMS: atom_id res chain seq x y z
N MET A 1 14.42 -11.21 10.12
CA MET A 1 13.36 -10.97 9.12
C MET A 1 12.04 -10.58 9.77
N GLU A 2 11.56 -11.32 10.77
CA GLU A 2 10.29 -11.05 11.46
C GLU A 2 10.09 -9.60 11.96
N LYS A 3 11.10 -8.99 12.59
CA LYS A 3 11.03 -7.58 13.01
C LYS A 3 10.80 -6.62 11.85
N LEU A 4 11.47 -6.87 10.72
CA LEU A 4 11.31 -6.07 9.50
C LEU A 4 9.92 -6.27 8.90
N THR A 5 9.42 -7.51 8.85
CA THR A 5 8.05 -7.82 8.42
C THR A 5 7.02 -7.04 9.21
N HIS A 6 7.10 -7.04 10.54
CA HIS A 6 6.21 -6.26 11.40
C HIS A 6 6.35 -4.75 11.19
N HIS A 7 7.57 -4.27 10.98
CA HIS A 7 7.82 -2.85 10.72
C HIS A 7 7.17 -2.40 9.40
N ILE A 8 7.39 -3.13 8.29
CA ILE A 8 6.78 -2.81 7.01
C ILE A 8 5.25 -2.92 7.08
N LEU A 9 4.71 -3.94 7.76
CA LEU A 9 3.25 -4.06 7.97
C LEU A 9 2.68 -2.83 8.68
N LYS A 10 3.36 -2.29 9.70
CA LYS A 10 2.92 -1.05 10.37
C LYS A 10 2.92 0.14 9.41
N LEU A 11 3.95 0.30 8.58
CA LEU A 11 4.00 1.39 7.60
C LEU A 11 2.89 1.27 6.54
N GLU A 12 2.56 0.05 6.12
CA GLU A 12 1.40 -0.21 5.23
C GLU A 12 0.08 0.18 5.92
N GLN A 13 -0.08 -0.13 7.20
CA GLN A 13 -1.25 0.26 7.99
C GLN A 13 -1.32 1.79 8.17
N GLU A 14 -0.19 2.46 8.41
CA GLU A 14 -0.11 3.93 8.47
C GLU A 14 -0.57 4.56 7.16
N LEU A 15 -0.20 3.99 6.00
CA LEU A 15 -0.66 4.46 4.69
C LEU A 15 -2.17 4.22 4.44
N LEU A 16 -2.84 3.42 5.27
CA LEU A 16 -4.30 3.22 5.26
C LEU A 16 -5.02 4.11 6.28
N ASP A 17 -4.31 4.67 7.26
CA ASP A 17 -4.89 5.55 8.28
C ASP A 17 -5.34 6.87 7.63
N THR A 18 -6.62 7.21 7.79
CA THR A 18 -7.21 8.42 7.20
C THR A 18 -6.53 9.70 7.70
N SER A 19 -6.04 9.73 8.94
CA SER A 19 -5.31 10.86 9.51
C SER A 19 -3.91 11.04 8.93
N VAL A 20 -3.32 9.97 8.39
CA VAL A 20 -2.03 10.02 7.67
C VAL A 20 -2.28 10.36 6.21
N ARG A 21 -3.19 9.64 5.55
CA ARG A 21 -3.50 9.78 4.10
C ARG A 21 -3.93 11.19 3.70
N ASN A 22 -4.52 11.94 4.62
CA ASN A 22 -5.01 13.29 4.39
C ASN A 22 -4.08 14.39 4.92
N ASP A 23 -2.90 14.01 5.44
CA ASP A 23 -1.88 14.94 5.91
C ASP A 23 -0.60 14.76 5.06
N PRO A 24 -0.34 15.64 4.08
CA PRO A 24 0.85 15.58 3.24
C PRO A 24 2.17 15.56 4.02
N ALA A 25 2.23 16.16 5.22
CA ALA A 25 3.42 16.19 6.05
C ALA A 25 3.70 14.84 6.72
N ARG A 26 2.66 14.01 6.92
CA ARG A 26 2.78 12.64 7.47
C ARG A 26 2.87 11.60 6.35
N PHE A 27 2.11 11.76 5.27
CA PHE A 27 2.08 10.84 4.14
C PHE A 27 3.35 10.93 3.28
N GLY A 28 3.81 12.15 2.97
CA GLY A 28 4.96 12.39 2.10
C GLY A 28 6.26 11.72 2.54
N PRO A 29 6.64 11.74 3.83
CA PRO A 29 7.83 11.06 4.33
C PRO A 29 7.83 9.54 4.14
N LEU A 30 6.65 8.91 4.05
CA LEU A 30 6.50 7.46 3.83
C LEU A 30 6.76 7.08 2.37
N LEU A 31 6.75 8.04 1.44
CA LEU A 31 6.94 7.81 0.02
C LEU A 31 8.35 8.18 -0.42
N HIS A 32 8.96 7.28 -1.21
CA HIS A 32 10.23 7.54 -1.87
C HIS A 32 10.04 8.60 -2.96
N ASP A 33 11.06 9.40 -3.26
CA ASP A 33 10.91 10.50 -4.23
C ASP A 33 10.62 9.99 -5.65
N SER A 34 11.06 8.77 -5.96
CA SER A 34 10.70 8.04 -7.19
C SER A 34 9.43 7.19 -7.08
N PHE A 35 8.53 7.48 -6.13
CA PHE A 35 7.31 6.68 -5.91
C PHE A 35 6.41 6.63 -7.14
N ILE A 36 5.85 5.45 -7.39
CA ILE A 36 4.88 5.18 -8.44
C ILE A 36 3.75 4.30 -7.88
N GLU A 37 2.50 4.75 -8.02
CA GLU A 37 1.31 3.93 -7.80
C GLU A 37 0.59 3.64 -9.12
N HIS A 38 0.17 2.38 -9.29
CA HIS A 38 -0.85 2.02 -10.27
C HIS A 38 -2.20 1.83 -9.56
N GLY A 39 -3.08 2.81 -9.73
CA GLY A 39 -4.41 2.77 -9.14
C GLY A 39 -5.33 1.77 -9.86
N GLN A 40 -6.47 1.45 -9.24
CA GLN A 40 -7.47 0.54 -9.82
C GLN A 40 -8.00 0.99 -11.19
N SER A 41 -7.95 2.29 -11.47
CA SER A 41 -8.33 2.88 -12.77
C SER A 41 -7.29 2.63 -13.88
N GLY A 42 -6.13 2.04 -13.57
CA GLY A 42 -5.00 1.93 -14.49
C GLY A 42 -4.20 3.23 -14.62
N ARG A 43 -4.63 4.32 -13.97
CA ARG A 43 -3.85 5.56 -13.92
C ARG A 43 -2.61 5.37 -13.04
N ARG A 44 -1.54 6.03 -13.47
CA ARG A 44 -0.29 6.15 -12.71
C ARG A 44 -0.32 7.41 -11.85
N PHE A 45 0.11 7.30 -10.61
CA PHE A 45 0.29 8.42 -9.68
C PHE A 45 1.73 8.46 -9.19
N SER A 46 2.29 9.65 -9.09
CA SER A 46 3.58 9.95 -8.49
C SER A 46 3.41 10.47 -7.06
N LYS A 47 4.52 10.62 -6.33
CA LYS A 47 4.51 11.29 -5.01
C LYS A 47 3.90 12.69 -5.09
N ALA A 48 4.24 13.46 -6.12
CA ALA A 48 3.69 14.80 -6.31
C ALA A 48 2.17 14.76 -6.50
N ASP A 49 1.67 13.87 -7.37
CA ASP A 49 0.23 13.70 -7.60
C ASP A 49 -0.53 13.37 -6.30
N CYS A 50 0.04 12.49 -5.47
CA CYS A 50 -0.57 12.11 -4.20
C CYS A 50 -0.57 13.24 -3.16
N LEU A 51 0.39 14.17 -3.21
CA LEU A 51 0.49 15.29 -2.27
C LEU A 51 -0.29 16.53 -2.73
N GLU A 52 -0.37 16.75 -4.05
CA GLU A 52 -1.11 17.86 -4.66
C GLU A 52 -2.62 17.59 -4.73
N GLY A 53 -3.03 16.32 -4.85
CA GLY A 53 -4.42 15.90 -4.98
C GLY A 53 -5.31 16.17 -3.75
N GLY A 54 -4.76 16.73 -2.67
CA GLY A 54 -5.48 16.98 -1.43
C GLY A 54 -5.73 15.70 -0.64
N THR A 55 -6.93 15.55 -0.06
CA THR A 55 -7.30 14.37 0.72
C THR A 55 -7.46 13.15 -0.20
N LEU A 56 -6.67 12.10 -0.01
CA LEU A 56 -6.78 10.82 -0.75
C LEU A 56 -8.05 10.01 -0.42
N GLY A 57 -8.97 10.61 0.34
CA GLY A 57 -10.21 10.00 0.81
C GLY A 57 -9.99 9.10 2.03
N SER A 58 -11.09 8.82 2.74
CA SER A 58 -11.08 7.78 3.77
C SER A 58 -11.07 6.41 3.13
N VAL A 59 -10.29 5.51 3.71
CA VAL A 59 -10.32 4.08 3.39
C VAL A 59 -10.42 3.31 4.68
N ASN A 60 -11.35 2.35 4.72
CA ASN A 60 -11.45 1.38 5.79
C ASN A 60 -11.07 0.03 5.20
N LEU A 61 -9.79 -0.30 5.24
CA LEU A 61 -9.25 -1.54 4.68
C LEU A 61 -8.52 -2.34 5.77
N ARG A 62 -8.80 -3.64 5.82
CA ARG A 62 -8.08 -4.58 6.68
C ARG A 62 -7.05 -5.34 5.87
N ILE A 63 -5.82 -5.38 6.35
CA ILE A 63 -4.74 -6.17 5.73
C ILE A 63 -4.79 -7.60 6.27
N SER A 64 -4.64 -8.57 5.38
CA SER A 64 -4.48 -9.99 5.71
C SER A 64 -3.45 -10.65 4.79
N GLN A 65 -3.04 -11.88 5.13
CA GLN A 65 -2.11 -12.68 4.32
C GLN A 65 -0.79 -11.95 3.99
N PHE A 66 -0.30 -11.13 4.93
CA PHE A 66 0.88 -10.31 4.71
C PHE A 66 2.16 -11.15 4.64
N LYS A 67 2.92 -10.98 3.56
CA LYS A 67 4.22 -11.62 3.36
C LYS A 67 5.24 -10.61 2.87
N LEU A 68 6.44 -10.70 3.41
CA LEU A 68 7.59 -9.90 2.99
C LEU A 68 8.61 -10.79 2.28
N LEU A 69 9.07 -10.34 1.12
CA LEU A 69 10.05 -11.01 0.28
C LEU A 69 11.27 -10.09 0.12
N PRO A 70 12.49 -10.51 0.51
CA PRO A 70 13.68 -9.70 0.30
C PRO A 70 14.02 -9.61 -1.20
N ILE A 71 14.35 -8.41 -1.67
CA ILE A 71 14.91 -8.18 -3.02
C ILE A 71 16.42 -7.95 -2.90
N SER A 72 16.84 -7.16 -1.91
CA SER A 72 18.24 -6.90 -1.56
C SER A 72 18.35 -6.51 -0.08
N GLU A 73 19.55 -6.16 0.38
CA GLU A 73 19.76 -5.67 1.76
C GLU A 73 18.92 -4.44 2.11
N ARG A 74 18.56 -3.63 1.10
CA ARG A 74 17.86 -2.35 1.28
C ARG A 74 16.56 -2.26 0.49
N ALA A 75 16.03 -3.37 0.00
CA ALA A 75 14.77 -3.42 -0.74
C ALA A 75 13.98 -4.68 -0.43
N VAL A 76 12.67 -4.54 -0.23
CA VAL A 76 11.74 -5.64 0.05
C VAL A 76 10.45 -5.46 -0.73
N LEU A 77 9.86 -6.57 -1.13
CA LEU A 77 8.52 -6.66 -1.70
C LEU A 77 7.55 -7.11 -0.61
N ALA A 78 6.51 -6.33 -0.33
CA ALA A 78 5.37 -6.77 0.45
C ALA A 78 4.23 -7.18 -0.50
N VAL A 79 3.64 -8.34 -0.22
CA VAL A 79 2.43 -8.84 -0.88
C VAL A 79 1.41 -9.21 0.17
N TYR A 80 0.17 -8.78 -0.03
CA TYR A 80 -0.89 -8.95 0.97
C TYR A 80 -2.26 -8.78 0.32
N ARG A 81 -3.32 -9.09 1.08
CA ARG A 81 -4.71 -8.84 0.67
C ARG A 81 -5.30 -7.72 1.50
N THR A 82 -6.11 -6.88 0.87
CA THR A 82 -6.97 -5.92 1.58
C THR A 82 -8.42 -6.27 1.38
N GLU A 83 -9.22 -6.05 2.43
CA GLU A 83 -10.67 -6.18 2.41
C GLU A 83 -11.31 -4.91 2.97
N ASN A 84 -12.32 -4.40 2.29
CA ASN A 84 -13.20 -3.37 2.84
C ASN A 84 -14.34 -4.08 3.62
N PRO A 85 -14.40 -3.96 4.96
CA PRO A 85 -15.36 -4.71 5.77
C PRO A 85 -16.82 -4.24 5.59
N GLU A 86 -17.05 -3.05 5.02
CA GLU A 86 -18.39 -2.51 4.77
C GLU A 86 -18.96 -3.01 3.44
N THR A 87 -18.10 -3.25 2.45
CA THR A 87 -18.53 -3.63 1.08
C THR A 87 -18.16 -5.05 0.70
N GLY A 88 -17.32 -5.74 1.49
CA GLY A 88 -16.75 -7.05 1.17
C GLY A 88 -15.76 -7.04 -0.01
N LYS A 89 -15.49 -5.88 -0.61
CA LYS A 89 -14.57 -5.77 -1.75
C LYS A 89 -13.16 -6.11 -1.31
N THR A 90 -12.50 -7.00 -2.06
CA THR A 90 -11.12 -7.39 -1.79
C THR A 90 -10.18 -7.06 -2.94
N ALA A 91 -8.91 -6.87 -2.61
CA ALA A 91 -7.85 -6.63 -3.60
C ALA A 91 -6.55 -7.31 -3.16
N ASN A 92 -5.83 -7.87 -4.13
CA ASN A 92 -4.44 -8.27 -3.96
C ASN A 92 -3.57 -7.01 -4.07
N ARG A 93 -2.67 -6.82 -3.12
CA ARG A 93 -1.79 -5.67 -3.02
C ARG A 93 -0.34 -6.10 -3.14
N SER A 94 0.44 -5.29 -3.82
CA SER A 94 1.89 -5.42 -3.86
C SER A 94 2.54 -4.05 -3.70
N SER A 95 3.64 -4.01 -2.96
CA SER A 95 4.41 -2.80 -2.76
C SER A 95 5.89 -3.09 -2.64
N ILE A 96 6.71 -2.15 -3.11
CA ILE A 96 8.16 -2.22 -2.93
C ILE A 96 8.56 -1.14 -1.95
N TRP A 97 9.25 -1.55 -0.90
CA TRP A 97 9.84 -0.64 0.09
C TRP A 97 11.35 -0.62 -0.09
N LYS A 98 11.92 0.58 -0.02
CA LYS A 98 13.35 0.81 -0.12
C LYS A 98 13.86 1.55 1.11
N SER A 99 15.03 1.17 1.61
CA SER A 99 15.68 1.83 2.72
C SER A 99 16.86 2.69 2.28
N ASP A 100 17.00 3.86 2.90
CA ASP A 100 18.20 4.70 2.83
C ASP A 100 19.25 4.35 3.92
N GLY A 101 18.99 3.31 4.72
CA GLY A 101 19.80 2.91 5.87
C GLY A 101 19.27 3.42 7.20
N ILE A 102 18.31 4.35 7.19
CA ILE A 102 17.68 4.91 8.40
C ILE A 102 16.17 4.63 8.38
N THR A 103 15.52 4.94 7.27
CA THR A 103 14.07 4.84 7.11
C THR A 103 13.70 3.90 5.98
N TRP A 104 12.45 3.43 5.97
CA TRP A 104 11.86 2.69 4.86
C TRP A 104 10.81 3.57 4.19
N LYS A 105 10.89 3.68 2.86
CA LYS A 105 9.96 4.45 2.06
C LYS A 105 9.41 3.61 0.92
N MET A 106 8.12 3.74 0.67
CA MET A 106 7.46 3.02 -0.42
C MET A 106 7.91 3.62 -1.75
N MET A 107 8.41 2.78 -2.63
CA MET A 107 8.86 3.14 -3.99
C MET A 107 7.84 2.75 -5.05
N PHE A 108 7.03 1.72 -4.79
CA PHE A 108 6.00 1.27 -5.72
C PHE A 108 4.79 0.73 -4.96
N HIS A 109 3.58 0.95 -5.49
CA HIS A 109 2.34 0.33 -5.03
C HIS A 109 1.41 -0.05 -6.18
N GLN A 110 0.73 -1.19 -6.03
CA GLN A 110 -0.38 -1.55 -6.90
C GLN A 110 -1.44 -2.34 -6.11
N GLY A 111 -2.70 -2.13 -6.48
CA GLY A 111 -3.80 -2.98 -6.05
C GLY A 111 -4.62 -3.51 -7.21
N THR A 112 -4.78 -4.83 -7.28
CA THR A 112 -5.64 -5.50 -8.26
C THR A 112 -6.90 -6.01 -7.56
N PRO A 113 -8.10 -5.51 -7.90
CA PRO A 113 -9.34 -6.03 -7.36
C PRO A 113 -9.47 -7.53 -7.60
N VAL A 114 -9.93 -8.26 -6.59
CA VAL A 114 -10.31 -9.67 -6.73
C VAL A 114 -11.80 -9.68 -7.08
N PRO A 115 -12.21 -10.23 -8.23
CA PRO A 115 -13.62 -10.37 -8.56
C PRO A 115 -14.33 -11.16 -7.45
N SER A 116 -15.53 -10.73 -7.07
CA SER A 116 -16.43 -11.60 -6.31
C SER A 116 -16.68 -12.86 -7.13
N GLU A 117 -16.52 -14.05 -6.54
CA GLU A 117 -16.88 -15.30 -7.21
C GLU A 117 -18.33 -15.17 -7.70
N VAL A 118 -18.51 -15.25 -9.02
CA VAL A 118 -19.83 -15.57 -9.56
C VAL A 118 -20.02 -17.01 -9.17
N VAL A 119 -20.86 -17.27 -8.17
CA VAL A 119 -21.42 -18.61 -7.96
C VAL A 119 -22.12 -18.93 -9.28
N ALA A 120 -21.47 -19.75 -10.12
CA ALA A 120 -22.14 -20.33 -11.25
C ALA A 120 -23.21 -21.26 -10.66
N ASP A 121 -24.49 -20.88 -10.80
CA ASP A 121 -25.60 -21.78 -10.52
C ASP A 121 -25.34 -23.10 -11.26
N SER A 122 -25.16 -24.17 -10.49
CA SER A 122 -25.12 -25.55 -10.95
C SER A 122 -26.42 -26.24 -10.56
#